data_AF-A0A9W8DKH0-F1
#
_entry.id   AF-A0A9W8DKH0-F1
#
_cell.length_a   1.000
_cell.length_b   1.000
_cell.length_c   1.000
_cell.angle_alpha   90.00
_cell.angle_beta   90.00
_cell.angle_gamma   90.00
#
_symmetry.space_group_name_H-M   'P 1'
#
loop_
_entity.id
_entity.type
_entity.pdbx_description
1 polymer ?
#
loop_
_entity_poly.entity_id
_entity_poly.type
_entity_poly.pdbx_seq_one_letter_code
_entity_poly.pdbx_strand_id
1 'polypeptide(L)'
;MAAKIRSEQNLESHPGRLPQTVGAPAAETHTAYDPAKLKFSIFSGHDSTILPLLAIFAPDLGQWPAYAAHLSLELFQDPSYQPAPAQAKEGGVDARDAALQSLPARPLTLPRESYATYFVRLRFNDQFLTLPKCAPKGRHHPQMGPTMCTFDAFYETVERLIPTDYRA
;
A
#
# COMPACT_ATOMS: atom_id res chain seq x y z
N MET A 1 0.67 -7.73 25.14
CA MET A 1 1.18 -7.30 23.82
C MET A 1 1.00 -5.80 23.71
N ALA A 2 2.06 -5.02 23.93
CA ALA A 2 2.01 -3.57 23.81
C ALA A 2 3.07 -3.14 22.77
N ALA A 3 2.62 -2.62 21.63
CA ALA A 3 3.51 -2.02 20.64
C ALA A 3 3.80 -0.59 21.08
N LYS A 4 5.08 -0.29 21.38
CA LYS A 4 5.52 1.03 21.78
C LYS A 4 5.70 1.90 20.52
N ILE A 5 4.81 2.86 20.34
CA ILE A 5 4.95 3.92 19.33
C ILE A 5 6.05 4.88 19.81
N ARG A 6 7.12 5.06 19.04
CA ARG A 6 8.17 6.03 19.36
C ARG A 6 7.96 7.29 18.50
N SER A 7 7.52 8.36 19.16
CA SER A 7 7.61 9.73 18.66
C SER A 7 9.04 10.20 18.89
N GLU A 8 9.72 10.63 17.84
CA GLU A 8 11.02 11.31 17.96
C GLU A 8 10.76 12.76 18.39
N GLN A 9 10.96 13.03 19.68
CA GLN A 9 11.17 14.38 20.17
C GLN A 9 12.58 14.50 20.75
N ASN A 10 13.29 15.45 20.16
CA ASN A 10 14.60 15.96 20.49
C ASN A 10 14.68 16.29 22.00
N LEU A 11 15.67 15.75 22.70
CA LEU A 11 16.00 16.19 24.06
C LEU A 11 17.51 16.15 24.27
N GLU A 12 18.14 17.30 24.05
CA GLU A 12 19.45 17.62 24.60
C GLU A 12 19.42 17.48 26.13
N SER A 13 20.43 16.85 26.74
CA SER A 13 20.54 16.77 28.19
C SER A 13 21.96 17.01 28.69
N HIS A 14 22.06 18.03 29.55
CA HIS A 14 23.20 18.44 30.38
C HIS A 14 23.82 17.33 31.25
N PRO A 15 25.08 17.49 31.69
CA PRO A 15 25.82 16.48 32.43
C PRO A 15 25.51 16.52 33.94
N GLY A 16 25.03 15.40 34.49
CA GLY A 16 24.90 15.27 35.94
C GLY A 16 24.12 14.04 36.39
N ARG A 17 24.80 12.88 36.51
CA ARG A 17 24.34 11.79 37.40
C ARG A 17 25.47 10.82 37.75
N LEU A 18 25.66 10.59 39.05
CA LEU A 18 26.57 9.63 39.69
C LEU A 18 26.12 8.15 39.50
N PRO A 19 27.02 7.17 39.67
CA PRO A 19 26.82 5.81 39.18
C PRO A 19 25.95 4.98 40.14
N GLN A 20 24.96 4.28 39.59
CA GLN A 20 24.29 3.18 40.29
C GLN A 20 24.55 1.89 39.51
N THR A 21 25.40 1.05 40.08
CA THR A 21 25.53 -0.37 39.76
C THR A 21 24.35 -1.12 40.37
N VAL A 22 23.37 -1.49 39.54
CA VAL A 22 22.37 -2.51 39.85
C VAL A 22 22.27 -3.42 38.62
N GLY A 23 22.32 -4.73 38.86
CA GLY A 23 22.57 -5.77 37.86
C GLY A 23 21.81 -5.60 36.56
N ALA A 24 22.54 -5.73 35.45
CA ALA A 24 21.97 -5.77 34.12
C ALA A 24 21.00 -6.96 34.02
N PRO A 25 19.71 -6.75 33.73
CA PRO A 25 18.94 -7.82 33.11
C PRO A 25 19.64 -8.12 31.77
N ALA A 26 19.78 -9.41 31.45
CA ALA A 26 20.34 -9.87 30.19
C ALA A 26 19.77 -9.02 29.06
N ALA A 27 20.66 -8.38 28.29
CA ALA A 27 20.28 -7.55 27.17
C ALA A 27 19.39 -8.39 26.24
N GLU A 28 18.10 -8.12 26.23
CA GLU A 28 17.23 -8.57 25.14
C GLU A 28 17.84 -7.96 23.88
N THR A 29 18.49 -8.81 23.09
CA THR A 29 18.96 -8.46 21.75
C THR A 29 17.71 -8.19 20.93
N HIS A 30 17.25 -6.94 20.97
CA HIS A 30 16.26 -6.44 20.04
C HIS A 30 16.79 -6.71 18.64
N THR A 31 16.21 -7.71 17.98
CA THR A 31 16.55 -8.03 16.61
C THR A 31 16.20 -6.79 15.80
N ALA A 32 17.21 -6.22 15.12
CA ALA A 32 17.00 -5.04 14.30
C ALA A 32 15.86 -5.31 13.29
N TYR A 33 15.08 -4.27 12.99
CA TYR A 33 14.02 -4.35 12.00
C TYR A 33 14.58 -4.81 10.66
N ASP A 34 14.13 -5.98 10.19
CA ASP A 34 14.46 -6.54 8.90
C ASP A 34 13.29 -6.26 7.94
N PRO A 35 13.40 -5.25 7.04
CA PRO A 35 12.31 -4.89 6.13
C PRO A 35 11.93 -6.05 5.20
N ALA A 36 12.85 -6.97 4.92
CA ALA A 36 12.56 -8.13 4.07
C ALA A 36 11.62 -9.16 4.74
N LYS A 37 11.42 -9.05 6.06
CA LYS A 37 10.51 -9.91 6.83
C LYS A 37 9.22 -9.22 7.24
N LEU A 38 8.99 -7.98 6.79
CA LEU A 38 7.75 -7.26 7.09
C LEU A 38 6.57 -7.97 6.43
N LYS A 39 5.69 -8.55 7.25
CA LYS A 39 4.43 -9.21 6.79
C LYS A 39 3.20 -8.33 6.97
N PHE A 40 3.28 -7.35 7.85
CA PHE A 40 2.15 -6.53 8.25
C PHE A 40 2.61 -5.19 8.80
N SER A 41 2.00 -4.12 8.33
CA SER A 41 2.22 -2.75 8.79
C SER A 41 0.89 -2.07 9.06
N ILE A 42 0.85 -1.24 10.10
CA ILE A 42 -0.29 -0.39 10.42
C ILE A 42 0.18 1.06 10.32
N PHE A 43 -0.57 1.86 9.57
CA PHE A 43 -0.40 3.30 9.50
C PHE A 43 -1.63 3.93 10.14
N SER A 44 -1.39 4.77 11.16
CA SER A 44 -2.45 5.59 11.76
C SER A 44 -2.44 6.96 11.08
N GLY A 45 -3.63 7.48 10.80
CA GLY A 45 -3.81 8.78 10.17
C GLY A 45 -5.12 9.42 10.58
N HIS A 46 -5.59 10.37 9.77
CA HIS A 46 -6.84 11.07 9.95
C HIS A 46 -7.77 10.83 8.75
N ASP A 47 -8.99 11.38 8.82
CA ASP A 47 -9.89 11.47 7.67
C ASP A 47 -9.19 12.11 6.44
N SER A 48 -8.38 13.14 6.65
CA SER A 48 -7.54 13.78 5.64
C SER A 48 -6.46 12.86 5.03
N THR A 49 -6.15 11.73 5.67
CA THR A 49 -5.25 10.70 5.14
C THR A 49 -6.00 9.68 4.28
N ILE A 50 -7.16 9.21 4.76
CA ILE A 50 -7.90 8.15 4.07
C ILE A 50 -8.74 8.68 2.91
N LEU A 51 -9.25 9.91 2.99
CA LEU A 51 -10.11 10.51 1.95
C LEU A 51 -9.40 10.61 0.59
N PRO A 52 -8.13 11.07 0.48
CA PRO A 52 -7.40 11.02 -0.78
C PRO A 52 -7.23 9.60 -1.34
N LEU A 53 -7.00 8.60 -0.48
CA LEU A 53 -6.90 7.20 -0.91
C LEU A 53 -8.25 6.69 -1.45
N LEU A 54 -9.36 7.06 -0.80
CA LEU A 54 -10.71 6.71 -1.27
C LEU A 54 -11.05 7.42 -2.58
N ALA A 55 -10.60 8.66 -2.78
CA ALA A 55 -10.75 9.33 -4.07
C ALA A 55 -10.05 8.55 -5.19
N ILE A 56 -8.94 7.87 -4.91
CA ILE A 56 -8.22 7.04 -5.88
C ILE A 56 -8.93 5.70 -6.11
N PHE A 57 -9.24 4.97 -5.03
CA PHE A 57 -9.65 3.57 -5.10
C PHE A 57 -11.17 3.33 -5.07
N ALA A 58 -11.96 4.30 -4.61
CA ALA A 58 -13.41 4.21 -4.44
C ALA A 58 -14.10 5.57 -4.69
N PRO A 59 -13.98 6.16 -5.89
CA PRO A 59 -14.49 7.52 -6.17
C PRO A 59 -16.00 7.67 -5.97
N ASP A 60 -16.77 6.60 -6.17
CA ASP A 60 -18.22 6.63 -6.10
C ASP A 60 -18.77 6.53 -4.67
N LEU A 61 -17.89 6.36 -3.67
CA LEU A 61 -18.28 6.19 -2.27
C LEU A 61 -18.99 7.45 -1.72
N GLY A 62 -18.54 8.65 -2.11
CA GLY A 62 -19.26 9.92 -1.88
C GLY A 62 -19.52 10.35 -0.43
N GLN A 63 -19.08 9.59 0.57
CA GLN A 63 -19.34 9.83 2.00
C GLN A 63 -18.04 10.09 2.78
N TRP A 64 -18.15 10.89 3.85
CA TRP A 64 -17.04 11.07 4.80
C TRP A 64 -16.72 9.74 5.51
N PRO A 65 -15.44 9.39 5.70
CA PRO A 65 -15.07 8.19 6.44
C PRO A 65 -15.54 8.30 7.90
N ALA A 66 -16.25 7.28 8.39
CA ALA A 66 -16.67 7.20 9.77
C ALA A 66 -15.49 7.08 10.74
N TYR A 67 -15.75 7.18 12.05
CA TYR A 67 -14.75 6.85 13.06
C TYR A 67 -14.22 5.42 12.87
N ALA A 68 -12.91 5.25 13.10
CA ALA A 68 -12.19 3.99 12.88
C ALA A 68 -12.28 3.46 11.43
N ALA A 69 -12.57 4.32 10.46
CA ALA A 69 -12.47 3.96 9.05
C ALA A 69 -11.05 3.49 8.71
N HIS A 70 -10.95 2.42 7.95
CA HIS A 70 -9.68 1.82 7.57
C HIS A 70 -9.72 1.34 6.13
N LEU A 71 -8.56 1.43 5.48
CA LEU A 71 -8.29 0.84 4.19
C LEU A 71 -7.26 -0.27 4.39
N SER A 72 -7.58 -1.49 3.98
CA SER A 72 -6.65 -2.62 3.99
C SER A 72 -6.18 -2.89 2.57
N LEU A 73 -4.87 -2.99 2.39
CA LEU A 73 -4.24 -3.45 1.16
C LEU A 73 -3.57 -4.79 1.46
N GLU A 74 -4.01 -5.82 0.75
CA GLU A 74 -3.58 -7.20 0.94
C GLU A 74 -2.86 -7.68 -0.32
N LEU A 75 -1.70 -8.32 -0.14
CA LEU A 75 -0.90 -8.89 -1.22
C LEU A 75 -0.95 -10.42 -1.13
N PHE A 76 -1.31 -11.05 -2.25
CA PHE A 76 -1.39 -12.49 -2.41
C PHE A 76 -0.43 -12.96 -3.49
N GLN A 77 -0.03 -14.23 -3.40
CA GLN A 77 0.72 -14.89 -4.46
C GLN A 77 0.01 -16.19 -4.82
N ASP A 78 -0.20 -16.41 -6.12
CA ASP A 78 -0.59 -17.71 -6.66
C ASP A 78 0.54 -18.24 -7.56
N PRO A 79 1.40 -19.13 -7.05
CA PRO A 79 2.50 -19.71 -7.82
C PRO A 79 2.06 -20.53 -9.03
N SER A 80 0.81 -20.99 -9.06
CA SER A 80 0.25 -21.78 -10.16
C SER A 80 -0.35 -20.93 -11.28
N TYR A 81 -0.56 -19.64 -11.01
CA TYR A 81 -1.11 -18.71 -11.98
C TYR A 81 -0.15 -18.56 -13.16
N GLN A 82 -0.68 -18.78 -14.36
CA GLN A 82 0.02 -18.50 -15.61
C GLN A 82 -0.31 -17.08 -16.03
N PRO A 83 0.65 -16.13 -15.96
CA PRO A 83 0.37 -14.75 -16.30
C PRO A 83 -0.03 -14.66 -17.77
N ALA A 84 -1.14 -13.95 -18.02
CA ALA A 84 -1.45 -13.54 -19.38
C ALA A 84 -0.26 -12.75 -19.98
N PRO A 85 -0.07 -12.80 -21.31
CA PRO A 85 0.85 -11.89 -21.99
C PRO A 85 0.58 -10.46 -21.55
N ALA A 86 1.62 -9.63 -21.45
CA ALA A 86 1.45 -8.22 -21.13
C ALA A 86 0.44 -7.63 -22.12
N GLN A 87 -0.78 -7.36 -21.65
CA GLN A 87 -1.81 -6.80 -22.51
C GLN A 87 -1.49 -5.33 -22.69
N ALA A 88 -1.72 -4.82 -23.90
CA ALA A 88 -1.73 -3.38 -24.11
C ALA A 88 -2.65 -2.73 -23.08
N LYS A 89 -2.32 -1.51 -22.64
CA LYS A 89 -3.14 -0.73 -21.70
C LYS A 89 -4.50 -0.42 -22.33
N GLU A 90 -5.38 -1.42 -22.38
CA GLU A 90 -6.75 -1.32 -22.85
C GLU A 90 -7.63 -1.20 -21.61
N GLY A 91 -8.02 0.03 -21.32
CA GLY A 91 -8.97 0.35 -20.28
C GLY A 91 -9.77 1.57 -20.73
N GLY A 92 -11.10 1.47 -20.67
CA GLY A 92 -12.02 2.53 -21.04
C GLY A 92 -11.59 3.89 -20.47
N VAL A 93 -11.61 4.89 -21.34
CA VAL A 93 -11.24 6.27 -21.00
C VAL A 93 -12.39 6.90 -20.21
N ASP A 94 -12.36 6.73 -18.90
CA ASP A 94 -13.12 7.61 -18.02
C ASP A 94 -12.43 8.98 -17.97
N ALA A 95 -13.18 10.05 -17.74
CA ALA A 95 -12.65 11.43 -17.74
C ALA A 95 -11.44 11.62 -16.80
N ARG A 96 -11.34 10.82 -15.73
CA ARG A 96 -10.20 10.81 -14.80
C ARG A 96 -8.94 10.23 -15.41
N ASP A 97 -9.05 9.15 -16.19
CA ASP A 97 -7.91 8.57 -16.90
C ASP A 97 -7.36 9.56 -17.92
N ALA A 98 -8.23 10.31 -18.61
CA ALA A 98 -7.81 11.37 -19.54
C ALA A 98 -7.02 12.48 -18.82
N ALA A 99 -7.45 12.90 -17.63
CA ALA A 99 -6.71 13.90 -16.84
C ALA A 99 -5.34 13.37 -16.40
N LEU A 100 -5.27 12.11 -15.95
CA LEU A 100 -4.03 11.49 -15.49
C LEU A 100 -3.03 11.19 -16.62
N GLN A 101 -3.49 11.01 -17.86
CA GLN A 101 -2.61 10.76 -19.02
C GLN A 101 -1.58 11.88 -19.26
N SER A 102 -1.86 13.11 -18.80
CA SER A 102 -0.93 14.24 -18.87
C SER A 102 0.23 14.15 -17.86
N LEU A 103 0.09 13.32 -16.82
CA LEU A 103 1.11 13.14 -15.79
C LEU A 103 2.14 12.08 -16.21
N PRO A 104 3.42 12.26 -15.82
CA PRO A 104 4.45 11.26 -16.07
C PRO A 104 4.10 9.95 -15.35
N ALA A 105 4.12 8.84 -16.09
CA ALA A 105 4.00 7.51 -15.48
C ALA A 105 5.35 7.14 -14.86
N ARG A 106 5.32 6.66 -13.61
CA ARG A 106 6.49 6.08 -12.95
C ARG A 106 6.46 4.57 -13.16
N PRO A 107 7.28 4.00 -14.07
CA PRO A 107 7.29 2.56 -14.28
C PRO A 107 7.88 1.85 -13.07
N LEU A 108 7.44 0.60 -12.85
CA LEU A 108 8.10 -0.31 -11.92
C LEU A 108 9.54 -0.55 -12.37
N THR A 109 10.46 -0.48 -11.42
CA THR A 109 11.86 -0.91 -11.63
C THR A 109 12.01 -2.42 -11.54
N LEU A 110 11.02 -3.12 -10.98
CA LEU A 110 11.01 -4.56 -10.82
C LEU A 110 10.72 -5.26 -12.16
N PRO A 111 11.41 -6.37 -12.49
CA PRO A 111 11.07 -7.21 -13.64
C PRO A 111 9.67 -7.80 -13.49
N ARG A 112 8.89 -7.86 -14.57
CA ARG A 112 7.49 -8.31 -14.52
C ARG A 112 7.36 -9.74 -13.97
N GLU A 113 8.30 -10.59 -14.31
CA GLU A 113 8.37 -11.99 -13.89
C GLU A 113 8.42 -12.13 -12.37
N SER A 114 8.96 -11.12 -11.66
CA SER A 114 9.07 -11.13 -10.21
C SER A 114 7.73 -10.92 -9.48
N TYR A 115 6.75 -10.30 -10.14
CA TYR A 115 5.45 -9.96 -9.53
C TYR A 115 4.24 -10.48 -10.33
N ALA A 116 4.44 -11.12 -11.49
CA ALA A 116 3.33 -11.54 -12.37
C ALA A 116 2.38 -12.58 -11.75
N THR A 117 2.82 -13.28 -10.70
CA THR A 117 2.02 -14.23 -9.91
C THR A 117 1.38 -13.59 -8.67
N TYR A 118 1.53 -12.27 -8.49
CA TYR A 118 0.99 -11.55 -7.35
C TYR A 118 -0.31 -10.85 -7.67
N PHE A 119 -1.15 -10.80 -6.64
CA PHE A 119 -2.47 -10.19 -6.69
C PHE A 119 -2.65 -9.24 -5.51
N VAL A 120 -3.42 -8.18 -5.74
CA VAL A 120 -3.73 -7.17 -4.74
C VAL A 120 -5.22 -7.12 -4.52
N ARG A 121 -5.63 -7.08 -3.25
CA ARG A 121 -7.01 -6.88 -2.84
C ARG A 121 -7.08 -5.67 -1.92
N LEU A 122 -8.10 -4.84 -2.14
CA LEU A 122 -8.36 -3.67 -1.31
C LEU A 122 -9.68 -3.84 -0.58
N ARG A 123 -9.73 -3.37 0.66
CA ARG A 123 -10.94 -3.33 1.49
C ARG A 123 -11.09 -1.96 2.12
N PHE A 124 -12.28 -1.39 2.04
CA PHE A 124 -12.65 -0.24 2.84
C PHE A 124 -13.74 -0.65 3.82
N ASN A 125 -13.48 -0.49 5.11
CA ASN A 125 -14.40 -0.92 6.17
C ASN A 125 -14.95 -2.33 5.93
N ASP A 126 -14.03 -3.27 5.75
CA ASP A 126 -14.29 -4.68 5.45
C ASP A 126 -14.94 -5.01 4.10
N GLN A 127 -15.38 -4.03 3.31
CA GLN A 127 -15.97 -4.24 1.99
C GLN A 127 -14.91 -4.30 0.89
N PHE A 128 -14.96 -5.32 0.04
CA PHE A 128 -14.04 -5.47 -1.09
C PHE A 128 -14.28 -4.36 -2.12
N LEU A 129 -13.20 -3.71 -2.54
CA LEU A 129 -13.23 -2.72 -3.62
C LEU A 129 -12.91 -3.40 -4.96
N THR A 130 -13.58 -2.97 -6.03
CA THR A 130 -13.25 -3.35 -7.40
C THR A 130 -12.67 -2.14 -8.11
N LEU A 131 -11.37 -2.15 -8.41
CA LEU A 131 -10.77 -1.03 -9.12
C LEU A 131 -11.13 -1.11 -10.62
N PRO A 132 -11.33 0.03 -11.31
CA PRO A 132 -11.68 0.04 -12.72
C PRO A 132 -10.71 -0.74 -13.61
N LYS A 133 -9.39 -0.64 -13.34
CA LYS A 133 -8.35 -1.36 -14.10
C LYS A 133 -8.35 -2.88 -13.87
N CYS A 134 -9.01 -3.35 -12.82
CA CYS A 134 -9.12 -4.77 -12.49
C CYS A 134 -10.35 -5.43 -13.13
N ALA A 135 -11.36 -4.66 -13.57
CA ALA A 135 -12.61 -5.19 -14.11
C ALA A 135 -12.45 -5.99 -15.44
N PRO A 136 -11.60 -5.59 -16.40
CA PRO A 136 -11.47 -6.33 -17.65
C PRO A 136 -10.92 -7.74 -17.45
N LYS A 137 -11.25 -8.66 -18.37
CA LYS A 137 -10.76 -10.04 -18.34
C LYS A 137 -9.23 -10.06 -18.42
N GLY A 138 -8.59 -10.96 -17.66
CA GLY A 138 -7.13 -11.05 -17.59
C GLY A 138 -6.46 -10.00 -16.69
N ARG A 139 -7.23 -9.07 -16.11
CA ARG A 139 -6.73 -8.06 -15.15
C ARG A 139 -6.97 -8.41 -13.69
N HIS A 140 -7.57 -9.57 -13.44
CA HIS A 140 -7.89 -10.09 -12.11
C HIS A 140 -7.73 -11.62 -12.06
N HIS A 141 -7.74 -12.17 -10.85
CA HIS A 141 -7.65 -13.61 -10.63
C HIS A 141 -8.88 -14.33 -11.22
N PRO A 142 -8.70 -15.38 -12.04
CA PRO A 142 -9.79 -15.98 -12.82
C PRO A 142 -10.89 -16.60 -11.95
N GLN A 143 -10.56 -17.10 -10.76
CA GLN A 143 -11.51 -17.74 -9.86
C GLN A 143 -12.07 -16.80 -8.79
N MET A 144 -11.31 -15.76 -8.42
CA MET A 144 -11.68 -14.84 -7.31
C MET A 144 -12.29 -13.53 -7.83
N GLY A 145 -12.30 -13.33 -9.15
CA GLY A 145 -12.97 -12.21 -9.80
C GLY A 145 -12.27 -10.86 -9.61
N PRO A 146 -12.93 -9.77 -10.05
CA PRO A 146 -12.35 -8.42 -10.13
C PRO A 146 -11.87 -7.81 -8.81
N THR A 147 -12.33 -8.31 -7.67
CA THR A 147 -11.88 -7.89 -6.33
C THR A 147 -10.47 -8.37 -6.00
N MET A 148 -9.93 -9.32 -6.76
CA MET A 148 -8.56 -9.84 -6.63
C MET A 148 -7.76 -9.44 -7.87
N CYS A 149 -7.16 -8.26 -7.82
CA CYS A 149 -6.54 -7.62 -8.96
C CYS A 149 -5.15 -8.19 -9.27
N THR A 150 -4.77 -8.32 -10.53
CA THR A 150 -3.36 -8.58 -10.88
C THR A 150 -2.49 -7.40 -10.42
N PHE A 151 -1.25 -7.67 -10.00
CA PHE A 151 -0.33 -6.60 -9.56
C PHE A 151 -0.10 -5.54 -10.64
N ASP A 152 0.05 -5.97 -11.90
CA ASP A 152 0.13 -5.08 -13.08
C ASP A 152 -1.04 -4.07 -13.11
N ALA A 153 -2.30 -4.56 -13.03
CA ALA A 153 -3.49 -3.71 -13.10
C ALA A 153 -3.63 -2.78 -11.89
N PHE A 154 -3.28 -3.28 -10.71
CA PHE A 154 -3.22 -2.44 -9.51
C PHE A 154 -2.20 -1.32 -9.69
N TYR A 155 -1.00 -1.63 -10.18
CA TYR A 155 0.06 -0.62 -10.33
C TYR A 155 -0.30 0.44 -11.38
N GLU A 156 -0.93 0.06 -12.49
CA GLU A 156 -1.47 1.00 -13.47
C GLU A 156 -2.46 2.01 -12.88
N THR A 157 -3.14 1.67 -11.77
CA THR A 157 -4.04 2.59 -11.06
C THR A 157 -3.26 3.70 -10.33
N VAL A 158 -2.03 3.42 -9.88
CA VAL A 158 -1.24 4.33 -9.03
C VAL A 158 -0.01 4.92 -9.70
N GLU A 159 0.47 4.36 -10.82
CA GLU A 159 1.74 4.71 -11.47
C GLU A 159 1.89 6.21 -11.79
N ARG A 160 0.77 6.91 -12.03
CA ARG A 160 0.73 8.34 -12.39
C ARG A 160 0.46 9.27 -11.21
N LEU A 161 0.12 8.71 -10.06
CA LEU A 161 -0.22 9.44 -8.84
C LEU A 161 0.96 9.56 -7.88
N ILE A 162 2.10 8.95 -8.22
CA ILE A 162 3.31 8.96 -7.41
C ILE A 162 4.19 10.11 -7.90
N PRO A 163 4.36 11.19 -7.11
CA PRO A 163 5.28 12.28 -7.45
C PRO A 163 6.69 11.79 -7.76
N THR A 164 7.31 12.40 -8.77
CA THR A 164 8.73 12.21 -9.09
C THR A 164 9.61 12.94 -8.08
N ASP A 165 9.13 14.08 -7.56
CA ASP A 165 9.76 14.86 -6.51
C ASP A 165 8.69 15.32 -5.52
N TYR A 166 8.91 15.05 -4.23
CA TYR A 166 8.02 15.46 -3.14
C TYR A 166 8.43 16.80 -2.51
N ARG A 167 9.54 17.40 -2.94
CA ARG A 167 10.11 18.64 -2.39
C ARG A 167 10.08 19.83 -3.37
N ALA A 168 9.78 19.57 -4.64
CA ALA A 168 9.73 20.59 -5.70
C ALA A 168 8.65 21.64 -5.44
#